data_AF-A0A2T2ZHQ0-F1
#
_entry.id   AF-A0A2T2ZHQ0-F1
#
_cell.length_a   1.000
_cell.length_b   1.000
_cell.length_c   1.000
_cell.angle_alpha   90.00
_cell.angle_beta   90.00
_cell.angle_gamma   90.00
#
_symmetry.space_group_name_H-M   'P 1'
#
loop_
_entity.id
_entity.type
_entity.pdbx_description
1 polymer ?
#
loop_
_entity_poly.entity_id
_entity_poly.type
_entity_poly.pdbx_seq_one_letter_code
_entity_poly.pdbx_strand_id
1 'polypeptide(L)' 'MNVSVTPGKITDVEVGQKHLGAGETDYLVSRDFHLMVQGCGGPLTIRAYSRIEVSAAEVDGNGAVFADPTVL' A
#
# COMPACT_ATOMS: atom_id res chain seq x y z
N MET A 1 -21.57 -25.28 -15.31
CA MET A 1 -20.58 -25.17 -14.21
C MET A 1 -20.70 -23.77 -13.64
N ASN A 2 -21.08 -23.64 -12.37
CA ASN A 2 -21.29 -22.33 -11.73
C ASN A 2 -19.94 -21.88 -11.16
N VAL A 3 -19.30 -20.91 -11.82
CA VAL A 3 -18.11 -20.25 -11.27
C VAL A 3 -18.63 -19.29 -10.21
N SER A 4 -18.50 -19.66 -8.95
CA SER A 4 -18.81 -18.76 -7.84
C SER A 4 -17.75 -17.64 -7.81
N VAL A 5 -18.02 -16.56 -8.55
CA VAL A 5 -17.23 -15.33 -8.49
C VAL A 5 -17.57 -14.64 -7.19
N THR A 6 -16.59 -14.52 -6.30
CA THR A 6 -16.71 -13.73 -5.07
C THR A 6 -16.28 -12.28 -5.33
N PRO A 7 -16.85 -11.30 -4.62
CA PRO A 7 -16.35 -9.92 -4.68
C PRO A 7 -14.84 -9.85 -4.38
N GLY A 8 -14.14 -8.98 -5.11
CA GLY A 8 -12.74 -8.69 -4.83
C GLY A 8 -12.54 -8.04 -3.45
N LYS A 9 -11.33 -8.14 -2.91
CA LYS A 9 -10.93 -7.51 -1.65
C LYS A 9 -9.81 -6.50 -1.91
N ILE A 10 -9.96 -5.30 -1.36
CA ILE A 10 -8.87 -4.33 -1.27
C ILE A 10 -7.97 -4.77 -0.12
N THR A 11 -6.67 -4.93 -0.40
CA THR A 11 -5.67 -5.31 0.59
C THR A 11 -4.46 -4.43 0.42
N ASP A 12 -3.89 -4.01 1.55
CA ASP A 12 -2.59 -3.36 1.57
C ASP A 12 -1.49 -4.44 1.48
N VAL A 13 -0.43 -4.11 0.75
CA VAL A 13 0.79 -4.93 0.68
C VAL A 13 1.94 -4.04 1.11
N GLU A 14 2.49 -4.32 2.29
CA GLU A 14 3.61 -3.54 2.81
C GLU A 14 4.90 -3.91 2.06
N VAL A 15 5.46 -2.93 1.34
CA VAL A 15 6.71 -3.08 0.59
C VAL A 15 7.92 -2.69 1.45
N GLY A 16 7.70 -1.94 2.54
CA GLY A 16 8.71 -1.65 3.54
C GLY A 16 8.22 -0.60 4.54
N GLN A 17 8.89 -0.56 5.69
CA GLN A 17 8.64 0.38 6.77
C GLN A 17 9.96 0.91 7.32
N LYS A 18 9.98 2.16 7.74
CA LYS A 18 11.12 2.78 8.42
C LYS A 18 10.62 3.72 9.51
N HIS A 19 11.29 3.70 10.66
CA HIS A 19 11.07 4.69 11.70
C HIS A 19 11.76 6.01 11.31
N LEU A 20 11.03 7.13 11.44
CA LEU A 20 11.54 8.45 11.08
C LEU A 20 12.17 9.12 12.30
N GLY A 21 13.38 9.64 12.15
CA GLY A 21 14.06 10.45 13.16
C GLY A 21 13.44 11.84 13.24
N ALA A 22 13.29 12.37 14.46
CA ALA A 22 12.78 13.72 14.65
C ALA A 22 13.76 14.76 14.07
N GLY A 23 13.24 15.65 13.22
CA GLY A 23 14.01 16.75 12.63
C GLY A 23 14.90 16.35 11.45
N GLU A 24 14.89 15.07 11.05
CA GLU A 24 15.71 14.56 9.96
C GLU A 24 14.87 14.27 8.71
N THR A 25 15.51 14.35 7.54
CA THR A 25 14.91 13.83 6.30
C THR A 25 15.33 12.38 6.13
N ASP A 26 14.36 11.48 6.27
CA ASP A 26 14.57 10.05 6.12
C ASP A 26 14.12 9.54 4.76
N TYR A 27 14.86 8.55 4.26
CA TYR A 27 14.55 7.86 3.01
C TYR A 27 14.36 6.37 3.25
N LEU A 28 13.35 5.81 2.59
CA LEU A 28 13.14 4.38 2.39
C LEU A 28 12.99 4.15 0.89
N VAL A 29 13.86 3.33 0.32
CA VAL A 29 13.87 3.03 -1.12
C VAL A 29 13.66 1.53 -1.29
N SER A 30 12.59 1.15 -1.98
CA SER A 30 12.37 -0.21 -2.45
C SER A 30 12.49 -0.26 -3.98
N ARG A 31 13.15 -1.29 -4.50
CA ARG A 31 13.35 -1.53 -5.93
C ARG A 31 13.08 -2.98 -6.24
N ASP A 32 12.56 -3.24 -7.42
CA ASP A 32 12.37 -4.58 -7.99
C ASP A 32 11.56 -5.54 -7.10
N PHE A 33 10.58 -5.02 -6.34
CA PHE A 33 9.66 -5.88 -5.59
C PHE A 33 8.71 -6.61 -6.56
N HIS A 34 8.44 -7.88 -6.27
CA HIS A 34 7.58 -8.73 -7.10
C HIS A 34 6.25 -8.99 -6.39
N LEU A 35 5.15 -8.62 -7.04
CA LEU A 35 3.79 -8.90 -6.58
C LEU A 35 3.14 -9.91 -7.52
N MET A 36 2.66 -11.02 -6.96
CA MET A 36 1.89 -12.03 -7.69
C MET A 36 0.48 -12.11 -7.08
N VAL A 37 -0.52 -11.89 -7.91
CA VAL A 37 -1.93 -12.05 -7.54
C VAL A 37 -2.56 -13.09 -8.46
N GLN A 38 -3.28 -14.06 -7.88
CA GLN A 38 -3.90 -15.17 -8.61
C GLN A 38 -5.38 -15.24 -8.30
N GLY A 39 -6.15 -15.93 -9.16
CA GLY A 39 -7.58 -16.15 -8.94
C GLY A 39 -8.45 -14.92 -9.21
N CYS A 40 -7.94 -13.89 -9.87
CA CYS A 40 -8.75 -12.75 -10.30
C CYS A 40 -9.68 -13.19 -11.45
N GLY A 41 -11.00 -13.10 -11.23
CA GLY A 41 -12.00 -13.31 -12.28
C GLY A 41 -12.24 -12.08 -13.16
N GLY A 42 -11.54 -10.96 -12.88
CA GLY A 42 -11.67 -9.68 -13.56
C GLY A 42 -10.39 -8.86 -13.44
N PRO A 43 -10.38 -7.59 -13.89
CA PRO A 43 -9.18 -6.75 -13.91
C PRO A 43 -8.61 -6.54 -12.51
N LEU A 44 -7.29 -6.52 -12.41
CA LEU A 44 -6.58 -6.23 -11.16
C LEU A 44 -6.21 -4.75 -11.14
N THR A 45 -6.61 -4.03 -10.10
CA THR A 45 -6.20 -2.63 -9.90
C THR A 45 -5.17 -2.53 -8.77
N ILE A 46 -4.03 -1.91 -9.07
CA ILE A 46 -2.97 -1.63 -8.11
C ILE A 46 -2.87 -0.12 -7.92
N ARG A 47 -2.74 0.33 -6.67
CA ARG A 47 -2.52 1.73 -6.35
C ARG A 47 -1.37 1.87 -5.36
N ALA A 48 -0.26 2.42 -5.82
CA ALA A 48 0.88 2.71 -4.96
C ALA A 48 0.56 3.88 -4.03
N TYR A 49 1.02 3.79 -2.78
CA TYR A 49 0.91 4.86 -1.81
C TYR A 49 2.08 4.83 -0.84
N SER A 50 2.33 6.00 -0.24
CA SER A 50 3.21 6.14 0.92
C SER A 50 2.40 6.70 2.07
N ARG A 51 2.55 6.14 3.27
CA ARG A 51 1.85 6.56 4.49
C ARG A 51 2.86 6.93 5.56
N ILE A 52 2.61 8.05 6.24
CA ILE A 52 3.34 8.49 7.43
C ILE A 52 2.36 8.46 8.59
N GLU A 53 2.79 7.88 9.70
CA GLU A 53 2.07 7.85 10.97
C GLU A 53 2.98 8.46 12.03
N VAL A 54 2.41 9.35 12.85
CA VAL A 54 3.09 10.02 13.95
C VAL A 54 2.25 9.80 15.20
N SER A 55 2.89 9.35 16.26
CA SER A 55 2.28 9.26 17.58
C SER A 55 3.06 10.14 18.54
N ALA A 56 2.36 11.06 19.21
CA ALA A 56 2.90 11.98 20.19
C ALA A 56 2.00 12.00 21.43
N ALA A 57 2.49 12.59 22.53
CA ALA A 57 1.78 12.58 23.81
C ALA A 57 0.38 13.22 23.72
N GLU A 58 0.23 14.30 22.96
CA GLU A 58 -1.06 15.00 22.82
C GLU A 58 -1.88 14.56 21.60
N VAL A 59 -1.26 13.95 20.57
CA VAL A 59 -1.94 13.70 19.30
C VAL A 59 -1.31 12.55 18.50
N ASP A 60 -2.18 11.75 17.90
CA ASP A 60 -1.84 10.86 16.80
C ASP A 60 -2.22 11.51 15.47
N GLY A 61 -1.33 11.41 14.48
CA GLY A 61 -1.54 11.93 13.14
C GLY A 61 -1.16 10.90 12.09
N ASN A 62 -1.88 10.90 10.97
CA ASN A 62 -1.49 10.13 9.80
C ASN A 62 -1.72 10.94 8.53
N GLY A 63 -0.99 10.57 7.48
CA GLY A 63 -1.14 11.13 6.15
C GLY A 63 -0.67 10.14 5.10
N ALA A 64 -1.35 10.11 3.97
CA ALA A 64 -0.97 9.25 2.86
C ALA A 64 -1.03 10.03 1.53
N VAL A 65 -0.04 9.77 0.68
CA VAL A 65 0.00 10.25 -0.70
C VAL A 65 -0.18 9.06 -1.61
N PHE A 66 -1.15 9.17 -2.52
CA PHE A 66 -1.52 8.10 -3.43
C PHE A 66 -1.14 8.47 -4.86
N ALA A 67 -0.56 7.51 -5.58
CA ALA A 67 -0.35 7.63 -7.01
C ALA A 67 -1.65 7.33 -7.79
N ASP A 68 -1.57 7.51 -9.11
CA ASP A 68 -2.61 7.08 -10.03
C ASP A 68 -2.74 5.55 -10.02
N PRO A 69 -3.97 5.01 -10.11
CA PRO A 69 -4.19 3.58 -10.18
C PRO A 69 -3.69 3.00 -11.51
N THR A 70 -3.08 1.83 -11.45
CA THR A 70 -2.71 1.02 -12.61
C THR A 70 -3.63 -0.19 -12.70
N VAL A 71 -4.17 -0.46 -13.89
CA VAL A 71 -5.03 -1.63 -14.15
C VAL A 71 -4.24 -2.65 -14.97
N LEU A 72 -4.21 -3.90 -14.51
CA LEU A 72 -3.56 -5.04 -15.15
C LEU A 72 -4.59 -6.03 -15.69
#